data_AF-A0A3S8U495-F1
#
_entry.id   AF-A0A3S8U495-F1
#
_cell.length_a   1.000
_cell.length_b   1.000
_cell.length_c   1.000
_cell.angle_alpha   90.00
_cell.angle_beta   90.00
_cell.angle_gamma   90.00
#
_symmetry.space_group_name_H-M   'P 1'
#
loop_
_entity.id
_entity.type
_entity.pdbx_description
1 polymer ?
#
loop_
_entity_poly.entity_id
_entity_poly.type
_entity_poly.pdbx_seq_one_letter_code
_entity_poly.pdbx_strand_id
1 'polypeptide(L)'
;MVRIYRESFRFFLASLPVLIVFAAIIEVMLWVLQPKTESTVSFVALTIVAYMIHRHFLFDETLSLGKPKSIPGAPAFKFGWFALLSGGLLLVSLGIGLGLAVSTFARPSPAAMLLIFLLIYLVTLSFFGLALPASVARDGSYRLSQGLRSGFQTMWRLVLGPGVIGFALLTATALSGNALVSLGVTEDSNLMLAYYIALRTMGFLTTIIAVAVLCEMYRKTRPDPHFGKGPAAPDQMPG
;
A
#
# COMPACT_ATOMS: atom_id res chain seq x y z
N MET A 1 -16.47 3.64 6.84
CA MET A 1 -15.19 3.29 7.47
C MET A 1 -15.17 1.82 7.87
N VAL A 2 -16.02 1.35 8.80
CA VAL A 2 -16.06 -0.06 9.26
C VAL A 2 -16.06 -1.09 8.11
N ARG A 3 -16.82 -0.83 7.04
CA ARG A 3 -16.85 -1.69 5.83
C ARG A 3 -15.47 -1.86 5.17
N ILE A 4 -14.69 -0.77 5.00
CA ILE A 4 -13.35 -0.81 4.40
C ILE A 4 -12.44 -1.73 5.19
N TYR A 5 -12.43 -1.58 6.53
CA TYR A 5 -11.58 -2.42 7.37
C TYR A 5 -12.02 -3.87 7.29
N ARG A 6 -13.32 -4.15 7.38
CA ARG A 6 -13.83 -5.53 7.29
C ARG A 6 -13.46 -6.19 5.95
N GLU A 7 -13.62 -5.49 4.83
CA GLU A 7 -13.25 -5.98 3.51
C GLU A 7 -11.73 -6.16 3.39
N SER A 8 -10.95 -5.19 3.86
CA SER A 8 -9.47 -5.24 3.86
C SER A 8 -8.92 -6.40 4.70
N PHE A 9 -9.45 -6.61 5.91
CA PHE A 9 -9.05 -7.72 6.78
C PHE A 9 -9.46 -9.06 6.19
N ARG A 10 -10.68 -9.17 5.65
CA ARG A 10 -11.12 -10.39 4.96
C ARG A 10 -10.19 -10.71 3.78
N PHE A 11 -9.86 -9.70 2.98
CA PHE A 11 -8.93 -9.86 1.86
C PHE A 11 -7.52 -10.24 2.32
N PHE A 12 -7.01 -9.60 3.38
CA PHE A 12 -5.71 -9.91 3.98
C PHE A 12 -5.64 -11.37 4.44
N LEU A 13 -6.65 -11.82 5.19
CA LEU A 13 -6.71 -13.21 5.68
C LEU A 13 -6.87 -14.21 4.53
N ALA A 14 -7.69 -13.91 3.54
CA ALA A 14 -7.86 -14.76 2.36
C ALA A 14 -6.58 -14.85 1.51
N SER A 15 -5.82 -13.75 1.45
CA SER A 15 -4.57 -13.67 0.68
C SER A 15 -3.34 -14.04 1.50
N LEU A 16 -3.50 -14.39 2.78
CA LEU A 16 -2.39 -14.58 3.73
C LEU A 16 -1.34 -15.58 3.21
N PRO A 17 -1.68 -16.75 2.63
CA PRO A 17 -0.68 -17.67 2.11
C PRO A 17 0.16 -17.04 0.99
N VAL A 18 -0.49 -16.29 0.09
CA VAL A 18 0.18 -15.61 -1.02
C VAL A 18 1.06 -14.47 -0.51
N LEU A 19 0.58 -13.70 0.47
CA LEU A 19 1.33 -12.61 1.10
C LEU A 19 2.57 -13.13 1.86
N ILE A 20 2.46 -14.25 2.56
CA ILE A 20 3.60 -14.91 3.21
C ILE A 20 4.64 -15.33 2.18
N VAL A 21 4.22 -15.93 1.07
CA VAL A 21 5.15 -16.32 -0.01
C VAL A 21 5.85 -15.09 -0.59
N PHE A 22 5.12 -14.01 -0.86
CA PHE A 22 5.74 -12.76 -1.33
C PHE A 22 6.70 -12.17 -0.30
N ALA A 23 6.33 -12.13 0.97
CA ALA A 23 7.20 -11.67 2.05
C ALA A 23 8.46 -12.53 2.15
N ALA A 24 8.33 -13.86 2.10
CA ALA A 24 9.43 -14.80 2.13
C ALA A 24 10.38 -14.59 0.95
N ILE A 25 9.86 -14.44 -0.27
CA ILE A 25 10.71 -14.17 -1.45
C ILE A 25 11.49 -12.87 -1.27
N ILE A 26 10.82 -11.79 -0.84
CA ILE A 26 11.48 -10.49 -0.65
C ILE A 26 12.57 -10.60 0.41
N GLU A 27 12.26 -11.13 1.59
CA GLU A 27 13.21 -11.18 2.72
C GLU A 27 14.35 -12.16 2.44
N VAL A 28 14.09 -13.32 1.83
CA VAL A 28 15.15 -14.25 1.43
C VAL A 28 16.06 -13.63 0.37
N MET A 29 15.50 -12.90 -0.61
CA MET A 29 16.32 -12.20 -1.60
C MET A 29 17.20 -11.13 -0.95
N LEU A 30 16.67 -10.34 -0.02
CA LEU A 30 17.46 -9.36 0.72
C LEU A 30 18.56 -10.02 1.55
N TRP A 31 18.21 -11.10 2.25
CA TRP A 31 19.10 -11.86 3.11
C TRP A 31 20.26 -12.51 2.33
N VAL A 32 19.96 -13.15 1.21
CA VAL A 32 20.94 -13.91 0.42
C VAL A 32 21.78 -12.98 -0.47
N LEU A 33 21.15 -11.99 -1.11
CA LEU A 33 21.85 -11.16 -2.09
C LEU A 33 22.59 -9.99 -1.45
N GLN A 34 22.26 -9.64 -0.19
CA GLN A 34 22.77 -8.46 0.54
C GLN A 34 22.99 -7.27 -0.40
N PRO A 35 21.95 -6.85 -1.14
CA PRO A 35 22.12 -5.89 -2.21
C PRO A 35 22.59 -4.57 -1.62
N LYS A 36 23.52 -3.90 -2.31
CA LYS A 36 23.99 -2.55 -1.91
C LYS A 36 22.84 -1.54 -1.75
N THR A 37 21.68 -1.81 -2.35
CA THR A 37 20.47 -1.00 -2.28
C THR A 37 19.23 -1.84 -1.94
N GLU A 38 19.15 -2.36 -0.71
CA GLU A 38 17.97 -3.07 -0.16
C GLU A 38 16.65 -2.32 -0.37
N SER A 39 16.71 -0.99 -0.31
CA SER A 39 15.57 -0.09 -0.51
C SER A 39 14.97 -0.21 -1.92
N THR A 40 15.80 -0.39 -2.95
CA THR A 40 15.34 -0.52 -4.34
C THR A 40 14.60 -1.83 -4.57
N VAL A 41 15.16 -2.95 -4.10
CA VAL A 41 14.55 -4.28 -4.24
C VAL A 41 13.20 -4.32 -3.52
N SER A 42 13.18 -3.84 -2.27
CA SER A 42 11.95 -3.72 -1.49
C SER A 42 10.91 -2.83 -2.19
N PHE A 43 11.33 -1.68 -2.71
CA PHE A 43 10.42 -0.74 -3.39
C PHE A 43 9.77 -1.36 -4.63
N VAL A 44 10.54 -2.02 -5.50
CA VAL A 44 10.01 -2.66 -6.71
C VAL A 44 9.00 -3.75 -6.34
N ALA A 45 9.34 -4.63 -5.40
CA ALA A 45 8.46 -5.70 -4.98
C ALA A 45 7.17 -5.17 -4.34
N LEU A 46 7.28 -4.18 -3.44
CA LEU A 46 6.12 -3.53 -2.81
C LEU A 46 5.24 -2.82 -3.83
N THR A 47 5.83 -2.21 -4.87
CA THR A 47 5.07 -1.54 -5.95
C THR A 47 4.28 -2.55 -6.78
N ILE A 48 4.85 -3.73 -7.07
CA ILE A 48 4.15 -4.81 -7.75
C ILE A 48 2.95 -5.29 -6.91
N VAL A 49 3.17 -5.56 -5.63
CA VAL A 49 2.11 -6.00 -4.71
C VAL A 49 1.03 -4.92 -4.59
N ALA A 50 1.41 -3.65 -4.42
CA ALA A 50 0.48 -2.54 -4.38
C ALA A 50 -0.37 -2.45 -5.66
N TYR A 51 0.22 -2.65 -6.84
CA TYR A 51 -0.53 -2.66 -8.10
C TYR A 51 -1.58 -3.78 -8.13
N MET A 52 -1.21 -5.00 -7.71
CA MET A 52 -2.16 -6.13 -7.65
C MET A 52 -3.29 -5.88 -6.65
N ILE A 53 -2.99 -5.26 -5.50
CA ILE A 53 -4.01 -4.87 -4.52
C ILE A 53 -4.96 -3.81 -5.10
N HIS A 54 -4.46 -2.84 -5.88
CA HIS A 54 -5.32 -1.86 -6.56
C HIS A 54 -6.26 -2.54 -7.55
N ARG A 55 -5.75 -3.51 -8.33
CA ARG A 55 -6.58 -4.28 -9.25
C ARG A 55 -7.65 -5.09 -8.52
N HIS A 56 -7.32 -5.67 -7.36
CA HIS A 56 -8.31 -6.32 -6.51
C HIS A 56 -9.42 -5.35 -6.10
N PHE A 57 -9.08 -4.22 -5.47
CA PHE A 57 -10.11 -3.32 -4.96
C PHE A 57 -10.90 -2.62 -6.06
N LEU A 58 -10.33 -2.42 -7.26
CA LEU A 58 -11.03 -1.79 -8.38
C LEU A 58 -11.89 -2.76 -9.19
N PHE A 59 -11.39 -3.98 -9.43
CA PHE A 59 -11.94 -4.94 -10.40
C PHE A 59 -12.28 -6.32 -9.82
N ASP A 60 -12.07 -6.53 -8.53
CA ASP A 60 -12.28 -7.82 -7.83
C ASP A 60 -11.36 -8.95 -8.33
N GLU A 61 -10.18 -8.61 -8.85
CA GLU A 61 -9.17 -9.59 -9.25
C GLU A 61 -8.51 -10.22 -8.01
N THR A 62 -8.29 -11.54 -8.04
CA THR A 62 -7.68 -12.27 -6.93
C THR A 62 -6.15 -12.19 -6.96
N LEU A 63 -5.53 -12.05 -5.78
CA LEU A 63 -4.09 -12.23 -5.63
C LEU A 63 -3.77 -13.72 -5.85
N SER A 64 -2.95 -14.02 -6.84
CA SER A 64 -2.46 -15.37 -7.13
C SER A 64 -0.97 -15.34 -7.46
N LEU A 65 -0.29 -16.45 -7.18
CA LEU A 65 1.12 -16.65 -7.51
C LEU A 65 1.36 -16.95 -9.01
N GLY A 66 0.28 -17.06 -9.79
CA GLY A 66 0.31 -17.38 -11.21
C GLY A 66 0.09 -16.16 -12.11
N LYS A 67 -0.14 -16.42 -13.41
CA LYS A 67 -0.51 -15.36 -14.36
C LYS A 67 -1.80 -14.67 -13.88
N PRO A 68 -1.80 -13.34 -13.74
CA PRO A 68 -3.01 -12.61 -13.37
C PRO A 68 -4.12 -12.89 -14.38
N LYS A 69 -5.26 -13.39 -13.91
CA LYS A 69 -6.43 -13.62 -14.75
C LYS A 69 -7.27 -12.36 -14.75
N SER A 70 -7.17 -11.56 -15.81
CA SER A 70 -8.04 -10.40 -15.99
C SER A 70 -9.49 -10.85 -16.13
N ILE A 71 -10.39 -10.20 -15.40
CA ILE A 71 -11.84 -10.42 -15.48
C ILE A 71 -12.37 -9.75 -16.78
N PRO A 72 -13.38 -10.31 -17.47
CA PRO A 72 -14.00 -9.67 -18.62
C PRO A 72 -14.47 -8.23 -18.29
N GLY A 73 -13.99 -7.24 -19.05
CA GLY A 73 -14.28 -5.82 -18.81
C GLY A 73 -13.22 -5.06 -18.00
N ALA A 74 -12.24 -5.74 -17.38
CA ALA A 74 -11.13 -5.07 -16.71
C ALA A 74 -10.08 -4.55 -17.72
N PRO A 75 -9.48 -3.36 -17.50
CA PRO A 75 -8.42 -2.85 -18.35
C PRO A 75 -7.19 -3.76 -18.28
N ALA A 76 -6.52 -3.94 -19.43
CA ALA A 76 -5.34 -4.80 -19.52
C ALA A 76 -4.22 -4.40 -18.53
N PHE A 77 -3.39 -5.37 -18.15
CA PHE A 77 -2.28 -5.17 -17.21
C PHE A 77 -1.26 -4.17 -17.81
N LYS A 78 -1.11 -3.00 -17.20
CA LYS A 78 -0.12 -1.97 -17.60
C LYS A 78 0.56 -1.43 -16.33
N PHE A 79 1.57 -2.15 -15.88
CA PHE A 79 2.30 -1.85 -14.66
C PHE A 79 3.20 -0.61 -14.78
N GLY A 80 3.82 -0.38 -15.93
CA GLY A 80 4.85 0.66 -16.10
C GLY A 80 4.39 2.07 -15.73
N TRP A 81 3.17 2.46 -16.10
CA TRP A 81 2.64 3.78 -15.76
C TRP A 81 2.36 3.94 -14.26
N PHE A 82 1.82 2.88 -13.63
CA PHE A 82 1.61 2.86 -12.19
C PHE A 82 2.95 2.93 -11.42
N ALA A 83 3.96 2.20 -11.89
CA ALA A 83 5.30 2.22 -11.29
C ALA A 83 5.93 3.62 -11.39
N LEU A 84 5.80 4.29 -12.54
CA LEU A 84 6.28 5.65 -12.75
C LEU A 84 5.60 6.65 -11.83
N LEU A 85 4.27 6.58 -11.70
CA LEU A 85 3.52 7.44 -10.77
C LEU A 85 3.90 7.16 -9.31
N SER A 86 4.04 5.89 -8.92
CA SER A 86 4.45 5.50 -7.56
C SER A 86 5.85 6.03 -7.23
N GLY A 87 6.80 5.91 -8.16
CA GLY A 87 8.14 6.47 -8.03
C GLY A 87 8.12 8.00 -7.95
N GLY A 88 7.32 8.66 -8.79
CA GLY A 88 7.13 10.11 -8.76
C GLY A 88 6.58 10.61 -7.43
N LEU A 89 5.54 9.95 -6.89
CA LEU A 89 5.00 10.29 -5.57
C LEU A 89 6.07 10.14 -4.48
N LEU A 90 6.83 9.04 -4.48
CA LEU A 90 7.88 8.80 -3.50
C LEU A 90 8.96 9.89 -3.55
N LEU A 91 9.43 10.22 -4.75
CA LEU A 91 10.47 11.25 -4.95
C LEU A 91 9.99 12.64 -4.52
N VAL A 92 8.73 12.99 -4.80
CA VAL A 92 8.14 14.24 -4.32
C VAL A 92 8.07 14.27 -2.79
N SER A 93 7.61 13.18 -2.16
CA SER A 93 7.58 13.09 -0.69
C SER A 93 8.97 13.21 -0.07
N LEU A 94 9.96 12.53 -0.66
CA LEU A 94 11.34 12.55 -0.19
C LEU A 94 11.95 13.96 -0.34
N GLY A 95 11.77 14.60 -1.50
CA GLY A 95 12.30 15.93 -1.78
C GLY A 95 11.73 16.99 -0.84
N ILE A 96 10.41 17.00 -0.64
CA ILE A 96 9.74 17.91 0.30
C ILE A 96 10.20 17.64 1.74
N GLY A 97 10.29 16.35 2.13
CA GLY A 97 10.74 15.96 3.47
C GLY A 97 12.16 16.33 3.81
N LEU A 98 13.07 16.12 2.86
CA LEU A 98 14.46 16.51 3.02
C LEU A 98 14.59 18.03 3.14
N GLY A 99 13.91 18.79 2.27
CA GLY A 99 13.91 20.25 2.30
C GLY A 99 13.41 20.82 3.62
N LEU A 100 12.29 20.29 4.13
CA LEU A 100 11.74 20.71 5.43
C LEU A 100 12.62 20.30 6.61
N ALA A 101 13.20 19.09 6.60
CA ALA A 101 14.07 18.63 7.66
C ALA A 101 15.32 19.53 7.78
N VAL A 102 15.94 19.88 6.66
CA VAL A 102 17.14 20.73 6.62
C VAL A 102 16.83 22.18 6.99
N SER A 103 15.66 22.71 6.59
CA SER A 103 15.29 24.10 6.91
C SER A 103 14.83 24.30 8.35
N THR A 104 14.25 23.27 8.96
CA THR A 104 13.63 23.37 10.29
C THR A 104 14.56 22.93 11.42
N PHE A 105 15.45 21.98 11.17
CA PHE A 105 16.29 21.38 12.21
C PHE A 105 17.77 21.42 11.84
N ALA A 106 18.59 22.01 12.71
CA ALA A 106 20.05 21.98 12.55
C ALA A 106 20.62 20.56 12.66
N ARG A 107 20.00 19.69 13.49
CA ARG A 107 20.30 18.26 13.64
C ARG A 107 19.01 17.50 14.00
N PRO A 108 18.21 17.08 13.02
CA PRO A 108 16.98 16.35 13.31
C PRO A 108 17.32 14.96 13.87
N SER A 109 16.63 14.55 14.95
CA SER A 109 16.74 13.18 15.44
C SER A 109 16.15 12.19 14.42
N PRO A 110 16.58 10.92 14.38
CA PRO A 110 16.03 9.92 13.47
C PRO A 110 14.49 9.77 13.60
N ALA A 111 13.98 9.84 14.83
CA ALA A 111 12.54 9.79 15.10
C ALA A 111 11.81 11.01 14.53
N ALA A 112 12.37 12.22 14.65
CA ALA A 112 11.81 13.43 14.07
C ALA A 112 11.82 13.36 12.54
N MET A 113 12.90 12.88 11.93
CA MET A 113 12.96 12.65 10.47
C MET A 113 11.87 11.68 10.01
N LEU A 114 11.75 10.53 10.67
CA LEU A 114 10.71 9.53 10.34
C LEU A 114 9.31 10.11 10.41
N LEU A 115 9.01 10.89 11.45
CA LEU A 115 7.71 11.53 11.61
C LEU A 115 7.44 12.55 10.50
N ILE A 116 8.42 13.39 10.15
CA ILE A 116 8.32 14.37 9.06
C ILE A 116 8.08 13.67 7.72
N PHE A 117 8.89 12.65 7.39
CA PHE A 117 8.73 11.88 6.16
C PHE A 117 7.38 11.17 6.11
N LEU A 118 6.91 10.60 7.23
CA LEU A 118 5.59 9.97 7.31
C LEU A 118 4.47 10.98 7.04
N LEU A 119 4.51 12.15 7.68
CA LEU A 119 3.50 13.19 7.48
C LEU A 119 3.49 13.67 6.04
N ILE A 120 4.66 13.93 5.46
CA ILE A 120 4.77 14.40 4.07
C ILE A 120 4.35 13.34 3.08
N TYR A 121 4.67 12.07 3.35
CA TYR A 121 4.21 10.94 2.56
C TYR A 121 2.68 10.85 2.59
N LEU A 122 2.06 10.97 3.77
CA LEU A 122 0.59 10.98 3.89
C LEU A 122 -0.03 12.16 3.16
N VAL A 123 0.54 13.36 3.28
CA VAL A 123 0.09 14.55 2.54
C VAL A 123 0.20 14.33 1.03
N THR A 124 1.34 13.80 0.56
CA THR A 124 1.56 13.51 -0.87
C THR A 124 0.57 12.47 -1.37
N LEU A 125 0.37 11.37 -0.64
CA LEU A 125 -0.65 10.36 -0.94
C LEU A 125 -2.07 10.94 -0.92
N SER A 126 -2.33 11.96 -0.11
CA SER A 126 -3.67 12.54 -0.03
C SER A 126 -4.00 13.37 -1.26
N PHE A 127 -3.05 14.16 -1.73
CA PHE A 127 -3.23 15.02 -2.91
C PHE A 127 -3.10 14.26 -4.22
N PHE A 128 -2.18 13.29 -4.28
CA PHE A 128 -1.78 12.63 -5.52
C PHE A 128 -2.12 11.13 -5.54
N GLY A 129 -2.44 10.52 -4.40
CA GLY A 129 -2.65 9.08 -4.30
C GLY A 129 -3.85 8.58 -5.09
N LEU A 130 -4.81 9.44 -5.44
CA LEU A 130 -5.92 9.11 -6.34
C LEU A 130 -5.49 8.93 -7.80
N ALA A 131 -4.31 9.44 -8.19
CA ALA A 131 -3.73 9.15 -9.49
C ALA A 131 -3.32 7.66 -9.62
N LEU A 132 -3.02 6.99 -8.49
CA LEU A 132 -2.67 5.57 -8.48
C LEU A 132 -3.86 4.69 -8.95
N PRO A 133 -5.04 4.68 -8.28
CA PRO A 133 -6.19 3.92 -8.79
C PRO A 133 -6.65 4.40 -10.17
N ALA A 134 -6.58 5.70 -10.49
CA ALA A 134 -6.91 6.21 -11.82
C ALA A 134 -6.00 5.60 -12.92
N SER A 135 -4.70 5.47 -12.63
CA SER A 135 -3.74 4.85 -13.53
C SER A 135 -4.00 3.36 -13.76
N VAL A 136 -4.41 2.65 -12.70
CA VAL A 136 -4.81 1.24 -12.78
C VAL A 136 -6.11 1.10 -13.59
N ALA A 137 -7.04 2.03 -13.39
CA ALA A 137 -8.31 2.09 -14.13
C ALA A 137 -8.19 2.59 -15.57
N ARG A 138 -7.03 3.14 -15.95
CA ARG A 138 -6.80 3.81 -17.24
C ARG A 138 -7.82 4.92 -17.51
N ASP A 139 -8.19 5.65 -16.47
CA ASP A 139 -9.10 6.77 -16.58
C ASP A 139 -8.38 7.97 -17.17
N GLY A 140 -8.46 8.12 -18.50
CA GLY A 140 -7.88 9.24 -19.24
C GLY A 140 -8.57 10.58 -18.99
N SER A 141 -9.66 10.59 -18.23
CA SER A 141 -10.42 11.80 -17.91
C SER A 141 -10.16 12.30 -16.49
N TYR A 142 -9.43 11.54 -15.66
CA TYR A 142 -9.07 11.96 -14.31
C TYR A 142 -8.27 13.27 -14.34
N ARG A 143 -8.71 14.26 -13.56
CA ARG A 143 -8.01 15.55 -13.42
C ARG A 143 -7.41 15.68 -12.03
N LEU A 144 -6.18 16.19 -11.97
CA LEU A 144 -5.48 16.43 -10.70
C LEU A 144 -6.28 17.32 -9.74
N SER A 145 -7.02 18.30 -10.28
CA SER A 145 -7.90 19.18 -9.49
C SER A 145 -9.02 18.45 -8.76
N GLN A 146 -9.50 17.31 -9.30
CA GLN A 146 -10.46 16.45 -8.61
C GLN A 146 -9.82 15.76 -7.41
N GLY A 147 -8.58 15.28 -7.59
CA GLY A 147 -7.78 14.71 -6.50
C GLY A 147 -7.53 15.69 -5.36
N LEU A 148 -7.14 16.92 -5.70
CA LEU A 148 -6.95 18.02 -4.75
C LEU A 148 -8.21 18.33 -3.94
N ARG A 149 -9.39 18.35 -4.58
CA ARG A 149 -10.67 18.64 -3.92
C ARG A 149 -11.04 17.60 -2.86
N SER A 150 -10.68 16.34 -3.09
CA SER A 150 -10.89 15.25 -2.12
C SER A 150 -9.69 15.04 -1.19
N GLY A 151 -8.60 15.78 -1.38
CA GLY A 151 -7.34 15.56 -0.69
C GLY A 151 -7.47 15.55 0.83
N PHE A 152 -8.18 16.53 1.41
CA PHE A 152 -8.36 16.59 2.86
C PHE A 152 -9.14 15.39 3.42
N GLN A 153 -10.20 14.96 2.73
CA GLN A 153 -10.98 13.79 3.15
C GLN A 153 -10.20 12.48 3.01
N THR A 154 -9.43 12.35 1.92
CA THR A 154 -8.51 11.23 1.70
C THR A 154 -7.44 11.21 2.80
N MET A 155 -6.86 12.35 3.14
CA MET A 155 -5.85 12.51 4.19
C MET A 155 -6.35 12.01 5.53
N TRP A 156 -7.51 12.51 5.99
CA TRP A 156 -8.05 12.10 7.27
C TRP A 156 -8.30 10.59 7.34
N ARG A 157 -8.78 9.99 6.24
CA ARG A 157 -9.00 8.54 6.14
C ARG A 157 -7.71 7.74 6.10
N LEU A 158 -6.66 8.25 5.44
CA LEU A 158 -5.34 7.63 5.42
C LEU A 158 -4.66 7.72 6.80
N VAL A 159 -4.78 8.85 7.49
CA VAL A 159 -4.23 9.02 8.84
C VAL A 159 -4.95 8.09 9.83
N LEU A 160 -6.29 8.14 9.89
CA LEU A 160 -7.06 7.33 10.83
C LEU A 160 -7.12 5.83 10.48
N GLY A 161 -6.92 5.48 9.22
CA GLY A 161 -6.95 4.10 8.75
C GLY A 161 -5.58 3.45 8.78
N PRO A 162 -4.87 3.42 7.65
CA PRO A 162 -3.57 2.80 7.57
C PRO A 162 -2.53 3.47 8.49
N GLY A 163 -2.65 4.76 8.81
CA GLY A 163 -1.74 5.45 9.73
C GLY A 163 -1.80 4.92 11.16
N VAL A 164 -3.00 4.83 11.76
CA VAL A 164 -3.17 4.26 13.11
C VAL A 164 -2.75 2.80 13.18
N ILE A 165 -3.13 1.99 12.17
CA ILE A 165 -2.75 0.57 12.12
C ILE A 165 -1.25 0.41 11.92
N GLY A 166 -0.65 1.22 11.04
CA GLY A 166 0.79 1.24 10.83
C GLY A 166 1.55 1.65 12.08
N PHE A 167 1.07 2.63 12.84
CA PHE A 167 1.65 3.02 14.12
C PHE A 167 1.57 1.87 15.14
N ALA A 168 0.40 1.25 15.29
CA ALA A 168 0.23 0.10 16.19
C ALA A 168 1.17 -1.06 15.82
N LEU A 169 1.29 -1.39 14.53
CA LEU A 169 2.20 -2.41 14.04
C LEU A 169 3.67 -2.03 14.26
N LEU A 170 4.04 -0.77 14.03
CA LEU A 170 5.40 -0.27 14.29
C LEU A 170 5.75 -0.39 15.78
N THR A 171 4.84 0.00 16.68
CA THR A 171 5.04 -0.14 18.13
C THR A 171 5.17 -1.61 18.52
N ALA A 172 4.28 -2.48 18.03
CA ALA A 172 4.35 -3.91 18.28
C ALA A 172 5.68 -4.50 17.80
N THR A 173 6.13 -4.11 16.61
CA THR A 173 7.40 -4.50 16.00
C THR A 173 8.60 -4.05 16.83
N ALA A 174 8.61 -2.80 17.30
CA ALA A 174 9.68 -2.29 18.14
C ALA A 174 9.77 -3.07 19.45
N LEU A 175 8.62 -3.35 20.09
CA LEU A 175 8.56 -4.12 21.34
C LEU A 175 9.02 -5.56 21.15
N SER A 176 8.54 -6.26 20.11
CA SER A 176 8.94 -7.63 19.81
C SER A 176 10.41 -7.74 19.39
N GLY A 177 10.93 -6.75 18.66
CA GLY A 177 12.34 -6.71 18.28
C GLY A 177 13.24 -6.58 19.50
N ASN A 178 12.91 -5.65 20.42
CA ASN A 178 13.63 -5.49 21.68
C ASN A 178 13.58 -6.77 22.54
N ALA A 179 12.44 -7.46 22.56
CA ALA A 179 12.30 -8.73 23.29
C ALA A 179 13.17 -9.85 22.68
N LEU A 180 13.27 -9.94 21.36
CA LEU A 180 14.14 -10.91 20.69
C LEU A 180 15.62 -10.63 21.00
N VAL A 181 16.02 -9.35 20.97
CA VAL A 181 17.38 -8.93 21.37
C VAL A 181 17.66 -9.27 22.83
N SER A 182 16.70 -9.02 23.74
CA SER A 182 16.89 -9.35 25.17
C SER A 182 16.96 -10.85 25.44
N LEU A 183 16.43 -11.68 24.53
CA LEU A 183 16.55 -13.14 24.56
C LEU A 183 17.86 -13.65 23.91
N GLY A 184 18.74 -12.76 23.44
CA GLY A 184 20.03 -13.11 22.85
C GLY A 184 19.92 -13.66 21.42
N VAL A 185 18.81 -13.39 20.72
CA VAL A 185 18.64 -13.80 19.32
C VAL A 185 19.58 -12.97 18.44
N THR A 186 20.47 -13.63 17.70
CA THR A 186 21.40 -12.98 16.79
C THR A 186 20.73 -12.56 15.48
N GLU A 187 21.23 -11.48 14.88
CA GLU A 187 20.71 -10.93 13.62
C GLU A 187 20.75 -11.95 12.47
N ASP A 188 21.76 -12.82 12.42
CA ASP A 188 21.94 -13.86 11.38
C ASP A 188 21.13 -15.14 11.62
N SER A 189 20.27 -15.18 12.64
CA SER A 189 19.51 -16.38 12.95
C SER A 189 18.34 -16.60 11.99
N ASN A 190 18.02 -17.86 11.69
CA ASN A 190 16.79 -18.22 10.96
C ASN A 190 15.52 -17.70 11.64
N LEU A 191 15.57 -17.50 12.97
CA LEU A 191 14.48 -16.91 13.75
C LEU A 191 14.28 -15.43 13.39
N MET A 192 15.36 -14.68 13.17
CA MET A 192 15.27 -13.29 12.70
C MET A 192 14.74 -13.19 11.27
N LEU A 193 15.15 -14.10 10.38
CA LEU A 193 14.56 -14.18 9.04
C LEU A 193 13.04 -14.44 9.09
N ALA A 194 12.61 -15.42 9.90
CA ALA A 194 11.18 -15.69 10.10
C ALA A 194 10.44 -14.49 10.69
N TYR A 195 11.07 -13.77 11.61
CA TYR A 195 10.54 -12.53 12.18
C TYR A 195 10.38 -11.44 11.10
N TYR A 196 11.38 -11.21 10.25
CA TYR A 196 11.27 -10.25 9.14
C TYR A 196 10.18 -10.61 8.13
N ILE A 197 10.02 -11.90 7.82
CA ILE A 197 8.92 -12.39 6.97
C ILE A 197 7.56 -12.06 7.61
N ALA A 198 7.40 -12.31 8.91
CA ALA A 198 6.18 -11.98 9.64
C ALA A 198 5.93 -10.46 9.63
N LEU A 199 6.96 -9.65 9.89
CA LEU A 199 6.85 -8.19 9.85
C LEU A 199 6.43 -7.69 8.47
N ARG A 200 7.04 -8.18 7.39
CA ARG A 200 6.68 -7.78 6.02
C ARG A 200 5.26 -8.20 5.67
N THR A 201 4.86 -9.41 6.08
CA THR A 201 3.49 -9.91 5.90
C THR A 201 2.49 -9.00 6.58
N MET A 202 2.72 -8.63 7.84
CA MET A 202 1.87 -7.70 8.58
C MET A 202 1.90 -6.29 7.99
N GLY A 203 3.05 -5.86 7.45
CA GLY A 203 3.20 -4.61 6.73
C GLY A 203 2.25 -4.49 5.54
N PHE A 204 1.98 -5.57 4.81
CA PHE A 204 1.02 -5.57 3.71
C PHE A 204 -0.40 -5.18 4.15
N LEU A 205 -0.80 -5.44 5.39
CA LEU A 205 -2.11 -5.02 5.90
C LEU A 205 -2.28 -3.50 5.84
N THR A 206 -1.24 -2.75 6.21
CA THR A 206 -1.27 -1.28 6.12
C THR A 206 -1.42 -0.81 4.69
N THR A 207 -0.71 -1.46 3.76
CA THR A 207 -0.79 -1.17 2.32
C THR A 207 -2.17 -1.49 1.78
N ILE A 208 -2.74 -2.65 2.13
CA ILE A 208 -4.09 -3.06 1.73
C ILE A 208 -5.13 -2.02 2.14
N ILE A 209 -5.08 -1.58 3.40
CA ILE A 209 -6.04 -0.60 3.92
C ILE A 209 -5.84 0.76 3.25
N ALA A 210 -4.59 1.18 3.01
CA ALA A 210 -4.30 2.41 2.28
C ALA A 210 -4.86 2.37 0.86
N VAL A 211 -4.62 1.28 0.12
CA VAL A 211 -5.15 1.09 -1.23
C VAL A 211 -6.68 1.06 -1.22
N ALA A 212 -7.30 0.37 -0.27
CA ALA A 212 -8.75 0.34 -0.15
C ALA A 212 -9.36 1.73 0.06
N VAL A 213 -8.73 2.55 0.92
CA VAL A 213 -9.12 3.96 1.12
C VAL A 213 -8.97 4.76 -0.17
N LEU A 214 -7.84 4.64 -0.87
CA LEU A 214 -7.61 5.34 -2.14
C LEU A 214 -8.62 4.93 -3.21
N CYS A 215 -8.91 3.64 -3.35
CA CYS A 215 -9.88 3.13 -4.32
C CYS A 215 -11.31 3.57 -3.99
N GLU A 216 -11.72 3.58 -2.72
CA GLU A 216 -13.04 4.12 -2.33
C GLU A 216 -13.13 5.62 -2.64
N MET A 217 -12.10 6.39 -2.28
CA MET A 217 -12.09 7.83 -2.55
C MET A 217 -12.09 8.12 -4.05
N TYR A 218 -11.36 7.33 -4.83
CA TYR A 218 -11.39 7.40 -6.29
C TYR A 218 -12.81 7.17 -6.84
N ARG A 219 -13.49 6.10 -6.41
CA ARG A 219 -14.90 5.82 -6.79
C ARG A 219 -15.86 6.94 -6.41
N LYS A 220 -15.63 7.65 -5.31
CA LYS A 220 -16.47 8.79 -4.92
C LYS A 220 -16.26 10.01 -5.80
N THR A 221 -15.02 10.24 -6.25
CA THR A 221 -14.72 11.30 -7.22
C THR A 221 -15.17 10.94 -8.64
N ARG A 222 -15.42 9.65 -8.89
CA ARG A 222 -15.79 9.05 -10.17
C ARG A 222 -16.94 8.06 -10.02
N PRO A 223 -18.18 8.53 -9.84
CA PRO A 223 -19.35 7.67 -10.00
C PRO A 223 -19.57 7.42 -11.50
N ASP A 224 -18.70 6.63 -12.15
CA ASP A 224 -18.96 6.16 -13.52
C ASP A 224 -19.96 4.98 -13.48
N PRO A 225 -20.93 4.94 -14.42
CA PRO A 225 -22.08 4.02 -14.40
C PRO A 225 -21.71 2.54 -14.56
N HIS A 226 -20.49 2.21 -15.00
CA HIS A 226 -20.02 0.83 -15.17
C HIS A 226 -19.63 0.13 -13.86
N PHE A 227 -19.44 0.88 -12.77
CA PHE A 227 -19.08 0.32 -11.46
C PHE A 227 -20.31 0.12 -10.55
N GLY A 228 -21.52 0.40 -11.05
CA GLY A 228 -22.77 0.44 -10.28
C GLY A 228 -23.55 -0.87 -10.19
N LYS A 229 -23.16 -1.94 -10.88
CA LYS A 229 -23.80 -3.24 -10.66
C LYS A 229 -23.03 -4.01 -9.58
N GLY A 230 -23.48 -3.84 -8.33
CA GLY A 230 -23.40 -4.95 -7.38
C GLY A 230 -24.03 -6.22 -7.98
N PRO A 231 -23.82 -7.40 -7.39
CA PRO A 231 -24.34 -8.65 -7.92
C PRO A 231 -25.82 -8.46 -8.25
N ALA A 232 -26.18 -8.73 -9.51
CA ALA A 232 -27.56 -8.62 -9.98
C ALA A 232 -28.44 -9.41 -9.01
N ALA A 233 -29.48 -8.76 -8.49
CA ALA A 233 -30.50 -9.46 -7.74
C ALA A 233 -31.02 -10.64 -8.58
N PRO A 234 -31.16 -11.85 -8.02
CA PRO A 234 -31.49 -13.05 -8.79
C PRO A 234 -32.92 -13.11 -9.36
N ASP A 235 -33.70 -12.02 -9.36
CA ASP A 235 -35.14 -12.04 -9.62
C ASP A 235 -35.59 -11.39 -10.94
N GLN A 236 -34.77 -11.42 -11.99
CA GLN A 236 -35.23 -11.03 -13.33
C GLN A 236 -34.84 -12.05 -14.40
N MET A 237 -35.47 -13.23 -14.35
CA MET A 237 -35.77 -13.98 -15.57
C MET A 237 -37.25 -13.78 -15.91
N PRO A 238 -37.59 -13.21 -17.07
CA PRO A 238 -38.95 -13.30 -17.61
C PRO A 238 -39.11 -14.60 -18.41
N GLY A 239 -40.18 -15.34 -18.12
CA GLY A 239 -40.82 -16.32 -19.00
C GLY A 239 -40.14 -17.67 -19.11
#